data_AF-A9P8L5-F1
#
_entry.id   AF-A9P8L5-F1
#
_cell.length_a   1.000
_cell.length_b   1.000
_cell.length_c   1.000
_cell.angle_alpha   90.00
_cell.angle_beta   90.00
_cell.angle_gamma   90.00
#
_symmetry.space_group_name_H-M   'P 1'
#
loop_
_entity.id
_entity.type
_entity.pdbx_description
1 polymer ?
#
loop_
_entity_poly.entity_id
_entity_poly.type
_entity_poly.pdbx_seq_one_letter_code
_entity_poly.pdbx_strand_id
1 'polypeptide(L)'
;MRVQRKLQVPDEEFSKWKFAFLSLGRPEYLQDSDIVSNRFQRRDIYGAWEQYLGLEHSDNAPKRSYAANQNRHTFEKPVKIYN
;
A
#
# COMPACT_ATOMS: atom_id res chain seq x y z
N MET A 1 -17.87 -9.28 3.51
CA MET A 1 -16.93 -8.87 2.44
C MET A 1 -17.45 -7.74 1.56
N ARG A 2 -17.35 -6.46 1.97
CA ARG A 2 -17.73 -5.29 1.12
C ARG A 2 -16.57 -4.85 0.21
N VAL A 3 -15.36 -4.75 0.76
CA VAL A 3 -14.14 -4.32 0.03
C VAL A 3 -13.81 -5.28 -1.10
N GLN A 4 -13.75 -6.58 -0.82
CA GLN A 4 -13.50 -7.62 -1.83
C GLN A 4 -14.45 -7.53 -3.03
N ARG A 5 -15.77 -7.44 -2.76
CA ARG A 5 -16.79 -7.32 -3.83
C ARG A 5 -16.64 -6.03 -4.63
N LYS A 6 -16.26 -4.93 -3.97
CA LYS A 6 -16.04 -3.64 -4.62
C LYS A 6 -14.81 -3.66 -5.54
N LEU A 7 -13.74 -4.34 -5.12
CA LEU A 7 -12.49 -4.43 -5.87
C LEU A 7 -12.42 -5.64 -6.81
N GLN A 8 -13.43 -6.52 -6.78
CA GLN A 8 -13.53 -7.72 -7.61
C GLN A 8 -12.31 -8.65 -7.48
N VAL A 9 -11.76 -8.76 -6.27
CA VAL A 9 -10.56 -9.56 -5.98
C VAL A 9 -10.96 -11.02 -5.66
N PRO A 10 -10.29 -12.02 -6.25
CA PRO A 10 -10.51 -13.44 -5.91
C PRO A 10 -10.30 -13.73 -4.42
N ASP A 11 -11.01 -14.72 -3.88
CA ASP A 11 -10.90 -15.12 -2.46
C ASP A 11 -9.46 -15.45 -2.06
N GLU A 12 -8.74 -16.19 -2.91
CA GLU A 12 -7.37 -16.62 -2.62
C GLU A 12 -6.42 -15.41 -2.48
N GLU A 13 -6.56 -14.41 -3.34
CA GLU A 13 -5.74 -13.20 -3.29
C GLU A 13 -6.14 -12.33 -2.10
N PHE A 14 -7.44 -12.13 -1.90
CA PHE A 14 -7.97 -11.32 -0.81
C PHE A 14 -7.60 -11.87 0.57
N SER A 15 -7.52 -13.20 0.72
CA SER A 15 -7.11 -13.85 1.98
C SER A 15 -5.67 -13.53 2.41
N LYS A 16 -4.83 -13.08 1.47
CA LYS A 16 -3.43 -12.71 1.73
C LYS A 16 -3.27 -11.24 2.13
N TRP A 17 -4.33 -10.44 2.00
CA TRP A 17 -4.29 -9.01 2.27
C TRP A 17 -4.21 -8.74 3.77
N LYS A 18 -3.51 -7.66 4.13
CA LYS A 18 -3.48 -7.15 5.49
C LYS A 18 -4.17 -5.79 5.54
N PHE A 19 -5.04 -5.62 6.52
CA PHE A 19 -5.72 -4.36 6.78
C PHE A 19 -4.97 -3.59 7.86
N ALA A 20 -4.89 -2.28 7.70
CA ALA A 20 -4.30 -1.41 8.71
C ALA A 20 -5.15 -0.17 8.92
N PHE A 21 -5.28 0.26 10.17
CA PHE A 21 -5.67 1.61 10.49
C PHE A 21 -4.44 2.51 10.37
N LEU A 22 -4.49 3.53 9.52
CA LEU A 22 -3.39 4.50 9.41
C LEU A 22 -3.81 5.80 10.04
N SER A 23 -2.95 6.31 10.93
CA SER A 23 -3.07 7.66 11.49
C SER A 23 -1.73 8.39 11.42
N LEU A 24 -1.69 9.55 10.76
CA LEU A 24 -0.47 10.38 10.63
C LEU A 24 0.76 9.58 10.15
N GLY A 25 0.56 8.67 9.18
CA GLY A 25 1.61 7.83 8.62
C GLY A 25 2.03 6.63 9.48
N ARG A 26 1.37 6.39 10.63
CA ARG A 26 1.61 5.23 11.48
C ARG A 26 0.59 4.13 11.19
N PRO A 27 1.02 2.94 10.70
CA PRO A 27 0.13 1.81 10.51
C PRO A 27 -0.07 1.02 11.80
N GLU A 28 -1.32 0.71 12.11
CA GLU A 28 -1.75 -0.27 13.10
C GLU A 28 -2.48 -1.40 12.37
N TYR A 29 -1.84 -2.57 12.25
CA TYR A 29 -2.44 -3.71 11.55
C TYR A 29 -3.61 -4.29 12.35
N LEU A 30 -4.67 -4.60 11.61
CA LEU A 30 -5.94 -5.07 12.12
C LEU A 30 -6.04 -6.59 11.96
N GLN A 31 -6.68 -7.23 12.92
CA GLN A 31 -7.07 -8.64 12.87
C GLN A 31 -8.50 -8.76 12.31
N ASP A 32 -8.84 -9.94 11.80
CA ASP A 32 -10.17 -10.21 11.23
C ASP A 32 -11.33 -10.04 12.23
N SER A 33 -11.04 -10.22 13.52
CA SER A 33 -12.01 -10.04 14.61
C SER A 33 -12.18 -8.60 15.08
N ASP A 34 -11.37 -7.65 14.60
CA ASP A 34 -11.36 -6.28 15.11
C ASP A 34 -12.58 -5.48 14.66
N ILE A 35 -13.22 -4.80 15.63
CA ILE A 35 -14.31 -3.86 15.35
C ILE A 35 -13.71 -2.46 15.18
N VAL A 36 -13.65 -1.99 13.94
CA VAL A 36 -12.93 -0.76 13.58
C VAL A 36 -13.82 0.47 13.39
N SER A 37 -15.15 0.34 13.48
CA SER A 37 -16.10 1.45 13.26
C SER A 37 -15.85 2.66 14.16
N ASN A 38 -15.41 2.42 15.39
CA ASN A 38 -15.13 3.46 16.37
C ASN A 38 -13.77 4.15 16.14
N ARG A 39 -12.87 3.52 15.39
CA ARG A 39 -11.53 4.05 15.10
C ARG A 39 -11.54 5.16 14.04
N PHE A 40 -12.56 5.19 13.18
CA PHE A 40 -12.72 6.18 12.10
C PHE A 40 -13.72 7.29 12.43
N GLN A 41 -13.99 7.53 13.72
CA GLN A 41 -14.87 8.59 14.17
C GLN A 41 -14.14 9.93 14.08
N ARG A 42 -14.43 10.68 13.02
CA ARG A 42 -13.92 12.05 12.77
C ARG A 42 -14.00 12.90 14.04
N ARG A 43 -12.86 13.39 14.52
CA ARG A 43 -12.83 14.37 15.62
C ARG A 43 -12.72 15.82 15.13
N ASP A 44 -12.07 16.10 13.99
CA ASP A 44 -11.83 17.49 13.55
C ASP A 44 -11.86 17.71 12.02
N ILE A 45 -11.85 18.99 11.60
CA ILE A 45 -12.08 19.55 10.25
C ILE A 45 -11.21 18.92 9.13
N TYR A 46 -10.06 18.33 9.48
CA TYR A 46 -9.13 17.65 8.56
C TYR A 46 -9.14 16.12 8.67
N GLY A 47 -9.94 15.53 9.57
CA GLY A 47 -9.81 14.14 10.02
C GLY A 47 -9.93 13.04 8.95
N ALA A 48 -10.46 13.36 7.76
CA ALA A 48 -10.49 12.42 6.64
C ALA A 48 -9.12 12.23 5.96
N TRP A 49 -8.22 13.22 6.08
CA TRP A 49 -6.82 13.11 5.61
C TRP A 49 -5.91 12.48 6.67
N GLU A 50 -6.34 12.45 7.93
CA GLU A 50 -5.53 11.95 9.04
C GLU A 50 -5.72 10.47 9.31
N GLN A 51 -6.90 9.90 8.98
CA GLN A 51 -7.26 8.53 9.30
C GLN A 51 -7.85 7.80 8.10
N TYR A 52 -7.24 6.68 7.71
CA TYR A 52 -7.72 5.87 6.59
C TYR A 52 -7.42 4.39 6.78
N LEU A 53 -8.22 3.56 6.08
CA LEU A 53 -8.03 2.12 6.04
C LEU A 53 -7.02 1.78 4.94
N GLY A 54 -5.87 1.25 5.33
CA GLY A 54 -4.85 0.71 4.43
C GLY A 54 -5.16 -0.72 4.02
N LEU A 55 -4.85 -1.03 2.77
CA LEU A 55 -4.99 -2.34 2.14
C LEU A 55 -3.61 -2.76 1.64
N GLU A 56 -2.86 -3.50 2.45
CA GLU A 56 -1.53 -3.98 2.07
C GLU A 56 -1.65 -5.30 1.30
N HIS A 57 -1.13 -5.31 0.08
CA HIS A 57 -1.09 -6.48 -0.81
C HIS A 57 0.07 -6.36 -1.81
N SER A 58 0.42 -7.46 -2.45
CA SER A 58 1.37 -7.44 -3.58
C SER A 58 0.78 -6.68 -4.77
N ASP A 59 1.55 -5.76 -5.35
CA ASP A 59 1.15 -5.10 -6.59
C ASP A 59 1.39 -6.03 -7.79
N ASN A 60 0.29 -6.48 -8.38
CA ASN A 60 0.28 -7.31 -9.59
C ASN A 60 0.04 -6.48 -10.86
N ALA A 61 0.01 -5.14 -10.75
CA ALA A 61 -0.11 -4.28 -11.92
C ALA A 61 1.04 -4.56 -12.89
N PRO A 62 0.80 -4.46 -14.21
CA PRO A 62 1.85 -4.62 -15.20
C PRO A 62 2.96 -3.63 -14.88
N LYS A 63 4.12 -4.15 -14.45
CA LYS A 63 5.30 -3.31 -14.23
C LYS A 63 5.56 -2.59 -15.55
N ARG A 64 5.37 -1.26 -15.56
CA ARG A 64 5.79 -0.44 -16.69
C ARG A 64 7.26 -0.77 -16.90
N SER A 65 7.62 -1.25 -18.09
CA SER A 65 9.01 -1.57 -18.40
C SER A 65 9.86 -0.35 -18.01
N TYR A 66 10.98 -0.59 -17.31
CA TYR A 66 11.93 0.44 -16.92
C TYR A 66 12.66 0.97 -18.16
N ALA A 67 11.93 1.57 -19.09
CA ALA A 67 12.45 2.40 -20.15
C ALA A 67 12.16 3.86 -19.77
N ALA A 68 13.24 4.62 -19.60
CA ALA A 68 13.26 6.08 -19.49
C ALA A 68 13.03 6.77 -18.11
N ASN A 69 13.55 6.22 -17.01
CA ASN A 69 14.02 7.10 -15.93
C ASN A 69 15.33 6.60 -15.30
N GLN A 70 16.37 6.60 -16.13
CA GLN A 70 17.77 6.43 -15.76
C GLN A 70 18.26 7.65 -14.98
N ASN A 71 17.82 7.83 -13.73
CA ASN A 71 18.38 8.90 -12.89
C ASN A 71 18.68 8.49 -11.44
N ARG A 72 18.73 7.18 -11.12
CA ARG A 72 19.07 6.72 -9.76
C ARG A 72 19.98 5.50 -9.64
N HIS A 73 20.74 5.15 -10.69
CA HIS A 73 21.78 4.11 -10.57
C HIS A 73 23.11 4.62 -11.11
N THR A 74 23.68 5.62 -10.44
CA THR A 74 25.03 6.16 -10.76
C THR A 74 26.13 5.11 -10.56
N PHE A 75 25.85 4.01 -9.85
CA PHE A 75 26.85 2.99 -9.48
C PHE A 75 26.72 1.65 -10.21
N GLU A 76 25.76 1.49 -11.12
CA GLU A 76 25.51 0.21 -11.81
C GLU A 76 26.15 0.13 -13.20
N LYS A 77 26.81 1.20 -13.64
CA LYS A 77 27.55 1.19 -14.92
C LYS A 77 28.99 0.76 -14.67
N PRO A 78 29.46 -0.35 -15.26
CA PRO A 78 30.85 -0.76 -15.12
C PRO A 78 31.77 0.31 -15.72
N VAL A 79 32.77 0.74 -14.95
CA VAL A 79 33.78 1.71 -15.39
C VAL A 79 34.94 0.95 -16.04
N LYS A 80 35.32 1.33 -17.26
CA LYS A 80 36.48 0.78 -17.97
C LYS A 80 37.71 1.66 -17.72
N ILE A 81 38.82 1.05 -17.32
CA ILE A 81 40.13 1.71 -17.19
C ILE A 81 40.94 1.33 -18.43
N TYR A 82 41.47 2.32 -19.14
CA TYR A 82 42.37 2.13 -20.27
C TYR A 82 43.82 2.36 -19.80
N ASN A 83 44.74 1.58 -20.35
CA ASN A 83 46.19 1.67 -20.11
C ASN A 83 46.85 2.49 -21.22
#